data_AF-A0A956YD08-F1
#
_entry.id   AF-A0A956YD08-F1
#
_cell.length_a   1.000
_cell.length_b   1.000
_cell.length_c   1.000
_cell.angle_alpha   90.00
_cell.angle_beta   90.00
_cell.angle_gamma   90.00
#
_symmetry.space_group_name_H-M   'P 1'
#
loop_
_entity.id
_entity.type
_entity.pdbx_description
1 polymer ?
#
loop_
_entity_poly.entity_id
_entity_poly.type
_entity_poly.pdbx_seq_one_letter_code
_entity_poly.pdbx_strand_id
1 'polypeptide(L)'
;IADGIALETGPRYEVIDYRGQTVHDDLLKELRQQFPDALVLYEGMNRAIEGVDRYNLSQAETLVVWSVPPGPDTWQAILNEVQPQRLVLVGKEQPTGDIKQLFGVLGGLAKYALTHYDGRINMQAMVARTGHDAWTIRQALKALSARVDLSFVPISEDDFQVVDGGTANGGMELTRLQALLRESQAYAKFWLKQGFD
;
A
#
# COMPACT_ATOMS: atom_id res chain seq x y z
N ILE A 1 44.71 -25.49 8.38
CA ILE A 1 43.68 -25.33 7.32
C ILE A 1 42.36 -25.20 8.06
N ALA A 2 41.85 -23.97 8.15
CA ALA A 2 40.53 -23.70 8.72
C ALA A 2 39.83 -22.83 7.69
N ASP A 3 39.05 -23.46 6.82
CA ASP A 3 38.11 -22.76 5.94
C ASP A 3 37.05 -22.13 6.84
N GLY A 4 37.06 -20.80 6.91
CA GLY A 4 36.02 -20.04 7.57
C GLY A 4 34.74 -20.17 6.76
N ILE A 5 33.71 -20.78 7.35
CA ILE A 5 32.35 -20.74 6.82
C ILE A 5 31.90 -19.28 6.87
N ALA A 6 31.88 -18.63 5.70
CA ALA A 6 31.19 -17.37 5.53
C ALA A 6 29.69 -17.65 5.62
N LEU A 7 29.08 -17.34 6.77
CA LEU A 7 27.63 -17.31 6.92
C LEU A 7 27.12 -16.17 6.04
N GLU A 8 26.43 -16.50 4.96
CA GLU A 8 25.66 -15.49 4.23
C GLU A 8 24.46 -15.08 5.08
N THR A 9 24.57 -13.90 5.67
CA THR A 9 23.55 -13.35 6.56
C THR A 9 22.56 -12.50 5.75
N GLY A 10 21.66 -13.17 5.03
CA GLY A 10 20.54 -12.52 4.34
C GLY A 10 19.57 -13.57 3.79
N PRO A 11 18.25 -13.30 3.74
CA PRO A 11 17.35 -14.16 3.00
C PRO A 11 17.72 -14.13 1.51
N ARG A 12 18.14 -15.27 0.96
CA ARG A 12 18.39 -15.44 -0.48
C ARG A 12 17.07 -15.71 -1.17
N TYR A 13 16.52 -14.69 -1.81
CA TYR A 13 15.38 -14.85 -2.72
C TYR A 13 15.89 -15.08 -4.15
N GLU A 14 15.21 -15.93 -4.91
CA GLU A 14 15.28 -15.82 -6.36
C GLU A 14 14.50 -14.57 -6.78
N VAL A 15 15.13 -13.64 -7.51
CA VAL A 15 14.50 -12.40 -7.95
C VAL A 15 14.25 -12.42 -9.45
N ILE A 16 12.99 -12.22 -9.83
CA ILE A 16 12.57 -11.99 -11.22
C ILE A 16 12.07 -10.54 -11.31
N ASP A 17 12.80 -9.70 -12.04
CA ASP A 17 12.59 -8.26 -12.02
C ASP A 17 11.94 -7.72 -13.31
N TYR A 18 10.68 -7.30 -13.20
CA TYR A 18 9.90 -6.63 -14.24
C TYR A 18 9.81 -5.11 -14.03
N ARG A 19 10.44 -4.55 -12.98
CA ARG A 19 10.39 -3.11 -12.71
C ARG A 19 11.02 -2.32 -13.86
N GLY A 20 10.45 -1.16 -14.17
CA GLY A 20 10.94 -0.29 -15.25
C GLY A 20 10.65 -0.79 -16.67
N GLN A 21 10.08 -1.99 -16.83
CA GLN A 21 9.60 -2.50 -18.10
C GLN A 21 8.15 -2.04 -18.36
N THR A 22 7.75 -1.95 -19.64
CA THR A 22 6.35 -1.72 -19.98
C THR A 22 5.53 -2.94 -19.59
N VAL A 23 4.74 -2.84 -18.52
CA VAL A 23 3.87 -3.92 -18.06
C VAL A 23 2.62 -3.99 -18.92
N HIS A 24 2.62 -4.90 -19.89
CA HIS A 24 1.44 -5.22 -20.71
C HIS A 24 0.32 -5.85 -19.88
N ASP A 25 -0.91 -5.76 -20.38
CA ASP A 25 -2.13 -6.13 -19.65
C ASP A 25 -2.20 -7.62 -19.31
N ASP A 26 -1.55 -8.48 -20.09
CA ASP A 26 -1.53 -9.93 -19.88
C ASP A 26 -0.48 -10.40 -18.86
N LEU A 27 0.42 -9.54 -18.37
CA LEU A 27 1.53 -9.97 -17.50
C LEU A 27 1.03 -10.71 -16.26
N LEU A 28 -0.02 -10.20 -15.60
CA LEU A 28 -0.54 -10.82 -14.40
C LEU A 28 -1.07 -12.24 -14.69
N LYS A 29 -1.70 -12.42 -15.86
CA LYS A 29 -2.21 -13.73 -16.30
C LYS A 29 -1.07 -14.69 -16.58
N GLU A 30 -0.01 -14.24 -17.24
CA GLU A 30 1.20 -15.03 -17.51
C GLU A 30 1.89 -15.45 -16.20
N LEU A 31 2.09 -14.51 -15.28
CA LEU A 31 2.70 -14.79 -13.97
C LEU A 31 1.89 -15.81 -13.17
N ARG A 32 0.56 -15.78 -13.26
CA ARG A 32 -0.32 -16.78 -12.62
C ARG A 32 -0.27 -18.14 -13.31
N GLN A 33 -0.05 -18.19 -14.62
CA GLN A 33 0.15 -19.46 -15.31
C GLN A 33 1.51 -20.08 -14.98
N GLN A 34 2.54 -19.23 -14.84
CA GLN A 34 3.89 -19.63 -14.49
C GLN A 34 4.00 -20.02 -13.00
N PHE A 35 3.33 -19.29 -12.12
CA PHE A 35 3.33 -19.48 -10.68
C PHE A 35 1.88 -19.55 -10.15
N PRO A 36 1.19 -20.70 -10.30
CA PRO A 36 -0.23 -20.83 -9.98
C PRO A 36 -0.57 -20.61 -8.50
N ASP A 37 0.39 -20.88 -7.61
CA ASP A 37 0.24 -20.71 -6.16
C ASP A 37 0.88 -19.41 -5.64
N ALA A 38 1.24 -18.48 -6.53
CA ALA A 38 1.85 -17.23 -6.13
C ALA A 38 0.86 -16.31 -5.38
N LEU A 39 1.35 -15.71 -4.29
CA LEU A 39 0.64 -14.63 -3.63
C LEU A 39 0.90 -13.32 -4.39
N VAL A 40 -0.15 -12.61 -4.78
CA VAL A 40 -0.04 -11.32 -5.45
C VAL A 40 -0.34 -10.21 -4.44
N LEU A 41 0.67 -9.41 -4.07
CA LEU A 41 0.47 -8.21 -3.25
C LEU A 41 -0.15 -7.11 -4.12
N TYR A 42 -1.41 -6.79 -3.86
CA TYR A 42 -2.13 -5.72 -4.52
C TYR A 42 -2.80 -4.77 -3.51
N GLU A 43 -2.48 -3.49 -3.63
CA GLU A 43 -3.07 -2.41 -2.86
C GLU A 43 -3.52 -1.30 -3.79
N GLY A 44 -4.83 -1.23 -4.00
CA GLY A 44 -5.45 -0.28 -4.91
C GLY A 44 -6.94 -0.54 -5.05
N MET A 45 -7.53 0.04 -6.09
CA MET A 45 -8.99 -0.03 -6.32
C MET A 45 -9.38 -0.80 -7.58
N ASN A 46 -8.42 -1.24 -8.39
CA ASN A 46 -8.71 -1.95 -9.62
C ASN A 46 -9.13 -3.39 -9.34
N ARG A 47 -10.43 -3.64 -9.44
CA ARG A 47 -11.04 -4.97 -9.21
C ARG A 47 -10.63 -6.04 -10.22
N ALA A 48 -10.04 -5.66 -11.36
CA ALA A 48 -9.52 -6.63 -12.32
C ALA A 48 -8.19 -7.27 -11.84
N ILE A 49 -7.52 -6.65 -10.85
CA ILE A 49 -6.33 -7.22 -10.24
C ILE A 49 -6.77 -8.03 -9.03
N GLU A 50 -6.76 -9.34 -9.20
CA GLU A 50 -6.98 -10.27 -8.11
C GLU A 50 -5.67 -10.50 -7.33
N GLY A 51 -5.65 -9.99 -6.11
CA GLY A 51 -4.53 -10.12 -5.18
C GLY A 51 -4.99 -9.86 -3.75
N VAL A 52 -4.05 -9.83 -2.82
CA VAL A 52 -4.28 -9.54 -1.40
C VAL A 52 -3.57 -8.26 -1.00
N ASP A 53 -4.16 -7.53 -0.06
CA ASP A 53 -3.49 -6.41 0.61
C ASP A 53 -2.57 -6.91 1.74
N ARG A 54 -1.84 -5.99 2.37
CA ARG A 54 -0.89 -6.32 3.44
C ARG A 54 -1.51 -6.93 4.70
N TYR A 55 -2.84 -6.88 4.87
CA TYR A 55 -3.53 -7.42 6.04
C TYR A 55 -4.09 -8.83 5.81
N ASN A 56 -4.07 -9.30 4.56
CA ASN A 56 -4.57 -10.61 4.15
C ASN A 56 -3.44 -11.47 3.55
N LEU A 57 -2.21 -11.24 4.00
CA LEU A 57 -1.06 -12.01 3.58
C LEU A 57 -1.11 -13.44 4.15
N SER A 58 -0.50 -14.36 3.43
CA SER A 58 -0.25 -15.72 3.86
C SER A 58 1.14 -16.15 3.42
N GLN A 59 1.67 -17.23 4.01
CA GLN A 59 2.89 -17.83 3.50
C GLN A 59 2.71 -18.28 2.05
N ALA A 60 3.73 -18.04 1.22
CA ALA A 60 3.75 -18.48 -0.18
C ALA A 60 5.20 -18.58 -0.68
N GLU A 61 5.48 -19.58 -1.52
CA GLU A 61 6.83 -19.74 -2.11
C GLU A 61 7.19 -18.56 -3.02
N THR A 62 6.22 -18.08 -3.81
CA THR A 62 6.40 -16.96 -4.74
C THR A 62 5.52 -15.78 -4.35
N LEU A 63 6.14 -14.62 -4.15
CA LEU A 63 5.45 -13.35 -3.94
C LEU A 63 5.59 -12.46 -5.18
N VAL A 64 4.47 -12.18 -5.83
CA VAL A 64 4.38 -11.17 -6.90
C VAL A 64 4.08 -9.81 -6.26
N VAL A 65 5.05 -8.91 -6.31
CA VAL A 65 4.94 -7.55 -5.78
C VAL A 65 4.38 -6.64 -6.87
N TRP A 66 3.05 -6.64 -7.00
CA TRP A 66 2.37 -5.80 -7.98
C TRP A 66 2.29 -4.33 -7.54
N SER A 67 2.11 -4.11 -6.24
CA SER A 67 2.06 -2.77 -5.65
C SER A 67 3.36 -2.44 -4.93
N VAL A 68 3.86 -1.23 -5.14
CA VAL A 68 5.05 -0.73 -4.43
C VAL A 68 4.69 -0.50 -2.96
N PRO A 69 5.41 -1.12 -2.00
CA PRO A 69 5.19 -0.87 -0.58
C PRO A 69 5.39 0.62 -0.25
N PRO A 70 4.65 1.21 0.70
CA PRO A 70 4.77 2.64 1.03
C PRO A 70 6.04 3.02 1.77
N GLY A 71 6.75 2.05 2.35
CA GLY A 71 7.93 2.29 3.18
C GLY A 71 8.69 1.01 3.54
N PRO A 72 9.93 1.14 4.06
CA PRO A 72 10.81 0.01 4.36
C PRO A 72 10.25 -0.90 5.45
N ASP A 73 9.61 -0.34 6.48
CA ASP A 73 9.03 -1.13 7.57
C ASP A 73 7.88 -2.01 7.08
N THR A 74 7.02 -1.47 6.22
CA THR A 74 5.95 -2.25 5.59
C THR A 74 6.54 -3.34 4.69
N TRP A 75 7.55 -3.02 3.90
CA TRP A 75 8.20 -4.01 3.03
C TRP A 75 8.80 -5.16 3.83
N GLN A 76 9.49 -4.86 4.94
CA GLN A 76 10.05 -5.88 5.81
C GLN A 76 8.94 -6.73 6.47
N ALA A 77 7.84 -6.12 6.90
CA ALA A 77 6.70 -6.84 7.46
C ALA A 77 6.07 -7.81 6.44
N ILE A 78 5.90 -7.38 5.18
CA ILE A 78 5.41 -8.24 4.09
C ILE A 78 6.33 -9.45 3.92
N LEU A 79 7.65 -9.23 3.84
CA LEU A 79 8.62 -10.32 3.68
C LEU A 79 8.61 -11.29 4.85
N ASN A 80 8.48 -10.78 6.08
CA ASN A 80 8.45 -11.62 7.29
C ASN A 80 7.20 -12.50 7.37
N GLU A 81 6.06 -11.99 6.90
CA GLU A 81 4.78 -12.69 6.90
C GLU A 81 4.71 -13.74 5.79
N VAL A 82 5.09 -13.36 4.56
CA VAL A 82 4.99 -14.24 3.39
C VAL A 82 6.10 -15.29 3.35
N GLN A 83 7.29 -14.95 3.86
CA GLN A 83 8.50 -15.79 3.82
C GLN A 83 8.77 -16.40 2.43
N PRO A 84 8.83 -15.58 1.37
CA PRO A 84 8.96 -16.11 0.02
C PRO A 84 10.34 -16.74 -0.20
N GLN A 85 10.42 -17.67 -1.15
CA GLN A 85 11.68 -18.11 -1.75
C GLN A 85 11.95 -17.38 -3.06
N ARG A 86 10.89 -16.86 -3.70
CA ARG A 86 10.95 -16.12 -4.95
C ARG A 86 10.20 -14.81 -4.86
N LEU A 87 10.84 -13.73 -5.33
CA LEU A 87 10.24 -12.42 -5.51
C LEU A 87 10.07 -12.12 -7.00
N VAL A 88 8.85 -11.85 -7.42
CA VAL A 88 8.57 -11.29 -8.75
C VAL A 88 8.23 -9.82 -8.58
N LEU A 89 9.15 -8.94 -8.97
CA LEU A 89 9.04 -7.50 -8.73
C LEU A 89 8.42 -6.81 -9.95
N VAL A 90 7.23 -6.22 -9.78
CA VAL A 90 6.53 -5.52 -10.88
C VAL A 90 6.39 -4.03 -10.56
N GLY A 91 5.84 -3.69 -9.40
CA GLY A 91 5.68 -2.30 -8.94
C GLY A 91 4.83 -1.41 -9.86
N LYS A 92 3.80 -2.00 -10.51
CA LYS A 92 2.90 -1.27 -11.42
C LYS A 92 1.98 -0.31 -10.68
N GLU A 93 1.43 -0.75 -9.55
CA GLU A 93 0.56 0.07 -8.71
C GLU A 93 1.41 0.82 -7.67
N GLN A 94 1.20 2.12 -7.54
CA GLN A 94 1.98 2.97 -6.64
C GLN A 94 1.04 3.85 -5.83
N PRO A 95 1.33 4.07 -4.53
CA PRO A 95 0.59 5.06 -3.76
C PRO A 95 0.66 6.42 -4.46
N THR A 96 -0.45 7.15 -4.52
CA THR A 96 -0.48 8.44 -5.25
C THR A 96 0.31 9.51 -4.50
N GLY A 97 1.09 10.31 -5.23
CA GLY A 97 1.69 11.53 -4.68
C GLY A 97 0.77 12.75 -4.73
N ASP A 98 -0.38 12.64 -5.41
CA ASP A 98 -1.31 13.75 -5.62
C ASP A 98 -2.37 13.77 -4.53
N ILE A 99 -2.33 14.83 -3.73
CA ILE A 99 -3.29 15.06 -2.65
C ILE A 99 -4.75 15.10 -3.12
N LYS A 100 -5.03 15.65 -4.32
CA LYS A 100 -6.40 15.71 -4.84
C LYS A 100 -6.91 14.32 -5.17
N GLN A 101 -6.05 13.46 -5.72
CA GLN A 101 -6.40 12.07 -5.99
C GLN A 101 -6.66 11.31 -4.68
N LEU A 102 -5.76 11.46 -3.69
CA LEU A 102 -5.96 10.85 -2.37
C LEU A 102 -7.27 11.29 -1.71
N PHE A 103 -7.57 12.59 -1.72
CA PHE A 103 -8.84 13.12 -1.20
C PHE A 103 -10.05 12.64 -1.99
N GLY A 104 -9.94 12.50 -3.31
CA GLY A 104 -10.98 11.93 -4.15
C GLY A 104 -11.31 10.50 -3.75
N VAL A 105 -10.28 9.66 -3.54
CA VAL A 105 -10.45 8.27 -3.07
C VAL A 105 -11.09 8.24 -1.69
N LEU A 106 -10.52 8.95 -0.70
CA LEU A 106 -11.03 8.94 0.67
C LEU A 106 -12.46 9.51 0.78
N GLY A 107 -12.77 10.58 0.04
CA GLY A 107 -14.11 11.15 -0.03
C GLY A 107 -15.10 10.19 -0.70
N GLY A 108 -14.67 9.44 -1.73
CA GLY A 108 -15.47 8.39 -2.34
C GLY A 108 -15.77 7.25 -1.36
N LEU A 109 -14.78 6.80 -0.60
CA LEU A 109 -14.95 5.79 0.44
C LEU A 109 -15.88 6.27 1.57
N ALA A 110 -15.75 7.53 1.98
CA ALA A 110 -16.61 8.13 2.99
C ALA A 110 -18.09 8.15 2.55
N LYS A 111 -18.35 8.60 1.31
CA LYS A 111 -19.69 8.58 0.73
C LYS A 111 -20.25 7.17 0.60
N TYR A 112 -19.43 6.21 0.19
CA TYR A 112 -19.84 4.81 0.12
C TYR A 112 -20.19 4.25 1.50
N ALA A 113 -19.39 4.56 2.52
CA ALA A 113 -19.64 4.17 3.90
C ALA A 113 -20.95 4.77 4.45
N LEU A 114 -21.22 6.05 4.19
CA LEU A 114 -22.48 6.69 4.57
C LEU A 114 -23.69 5.97 3.96
N THR A 115 -23.61 5.56 2.70
CA THR A 115 -24.72 4.89 2.00
C THR A 115 -24.91 3.43 2.40
N HIS A 116 -23.82 2.68 2.66
CA HIS A 116 -23.88 1.22 2.76
C HIS A 116 -23.48 0.63 4.12
N TYR A 117 -22.79 1.40 4.97
CA TYR A 117 -22.22 0.92 6.23
C TYR A 117 -22.54 1.85 7.40
N ASP A 118 -23.63 2.63 7.32
CA ASP A 118 -24.03 3.58 8.37
C ASP A 118 -22.89 4.55 8.75
N GLY A 119 -22.11 4.96 7.74
CA GLY A 119 -20.95 5.86 7.89
C GLY A 119 -19.70 5.21 8.48
N ARG A 120 -19.68 3.90 8.75
CA ARG A 120 -18.51 3.23 9.33
C ARG A 120 -17.44 2.93 8.28
N ILE A 121 -16.20 3.33 8.58
CA ILE A 121 -15.04 3.05 7.75
C ILE A 121 -13.84 2.63 8.61
N ASN A 122 -13.03 1.70 8.10
CA ASN A 122 -11.89 1.13 8.81
C ASN A 122 -10.55 1.55 8.18
N MET A 123 -9.53 1.74 9.01
CA MET A 123 -8.18 2.15 8.64
C MET A 123 -7.52 1.19 7.64
N GLN A 124 -7.60 -0.12 7.89
CA GLN A 124 -7.00 -1.14 7.02
C GLN A 124 -7.60 -1.06 5.61
N ALA A 125 -8.93 -0.89 5.54
CA ALA A 125 -9.64 -0.72 4.28
C ALA A 125 -9.22 0.52 3.49
N MET A 126 -8.85 1.62 4.17
CA MET A 126 -8.33 2.83 3.54
C MET A 126 -6.86 2.68 3.11
N VAL A 127 -6.02 2.08 3.96
CA VAL A 127 -4.62 1.74 3.65
C VAL A 127 -4.55 0.84 2.42
N ALA A 128 -5.27 -0.28 2.42
CA ALA A 128 -5.29 -1.24 1.33
C ALA A 128 -5.72 -0.66 -0.02
N ARG A 129 -6.64 0.32 -0.03
CA ARG A 129 -7.15 0.93 -1.27
C ARG A 129 -6.28 2.07 -1.80
N THR A 130 -5.42 2.62 -0.96
CA THR A 130 -4.59 3.79 -1.31
C THR A 130 -3.12 3.46 -1.42
N GLY A 131 -2.67 2.33 -0.85
CA GLY A 131 -1.29 1.93 -0.75
C GLY A 131 -0.47 2.71 0.29
N HIS A 132 -1.02 3.76 0.92
CA HIS A 132 -0.32 4.56 1.93
C HIS A 132 -0.31 3.90 3.30
N ASP A 133 0.59 4.32 4.20
CA ASP A 133 0.59 3.88 5.59
C ASP A 133 -0.55 4.53 6.41
N ALA A 134 -0.86 3.92 7.57
CA ALA A 134 -1.94 4.40 8.43
C ALA A 134 -1.70 5.84 8.92
N TRP A 135 -0.45 6.25 9.15
CA TRP A 135 -0.14 7.61 9.60
C TRP A 135 -0.45 8.65 8.53
N THR A 136 -0.06 8.41 7.27
CA THR A 136 -0.43 9.28 6.13
C THR A 136 -1.94 9.37 5.98
N ILE A 137 -2.65 8.25 6.11
CA ILE A 137 -4.12 8.26 6.07
C ILE A 137 -4.71 9.09 7.22
N ARG A 138 -4.23 8.96 8.46
CA ARG A 138 -4.70 9.81 9.57
C ARG A 138 -4.49 11.31 9.30
N GLN A 139 -3.36 11.71 8.71
CA GLN A 139 -3.15 13.11 8.32
C GLN A 139 -4.07 13.53 7.17
N ALA A 140 -4.30 12.64 6.21
CA ALA A 140 -5.19 12.87 5.09
C ALA A 140 -6.65 13.08 5.54
N LEU A 141 -7.16 12.25 6.46
CA LEU A 141 -8.51 12.39 7.00
C LEU A 141 -8.69 13.75 7.69
N LYS A 142 -7.75 14.14 8.57
CA LYS A 142 -7.81 15.45 9.25
C LYS A 142 -7.74 16.62 8.26
N ALA A 143 -6.83 16.55 7.28
CA ALA A 143 -6.71 17.58 6.27
C ALA A 143 -7.96 17.65 5.36
N LEU A 144 -8.57 16.51 5.04
CA LEU A 144 -9.79 16.44 4.25
C LEU A 144 -10.97 17.04 5.02
N SER A 145 -11.16 16.69 6.30
CA SER A 145 -12.25 17.22 7.13
C SER A 145 -12.22 18.73 7.32
N ALA A 146 -11.06 19.37 7.16
CA ALA A 146 -10.96 20.82 7.18
C ALA A 146 -11.32 21.51 5.85
N ARG A 147 -11.64 20.75 4.81
CA ARG A 147 -11.82 21.23 3.42
C ARG A 147 -13.15 20.82 2.81
N VAL A 148 -13.80 19.81 3.37
CA VAL A 148 -15.11 19.33 2.94
C VAL A 148 -16.03 19.25 4.14
N ASP A 149 -17.33 19.18 3.88
CA ASP A 149 -18.37 19.09 4.92
C ASP A 149 -18.53 17.66 5.46
N LEU A 150 -17.41 17.00 5.78
CA LEU A 150 -17.37 15.63 6.29
C LEU A 150 -16.30 15.51 7.38
N SER A 151 -16.63 14.87 8.50
CA SER A 151 -15.70 14.56 9.58
C SER A 151 -15.51 13.06 9.75
N PHE A 152 -14.28 12.66 10.05
CA PHE A 152 -13.93 11.28 10.42
C PHE A 152 -13.67 11.23 11.94
N VAL A 153 -14.68 10.80 12.70
CA VAL A 153 -14.62 10.73 14.16
C VAL A 153 -14.14 9.34 14.58
N PRO A 154 -13.02 9.20 15.30
CA PRO A 154 -12.56 7.89 15.77
C PRO A 154 -13.59 7.26 16.73
N ILE A 155 -13.97 6.00 16.46
CA ILE A 155 -14.74 5.15 17.39
C ILE A 155 -13.77 4.23 18.15
N SER A 156 -12.72 3.77 17.48
CA SER A 156 -11.64 2.95 18.02
C SER A 156 -10.29 3.43 17.46
N GLU A 157 -9.22 2.67 17.69
CA GLU A 157 -7.92 2.96 17.08
C GLU A 157 -7.99 2.97 15.54
N ASP A 158 -8.73 2.02 14.96
CA ASP A 158 -8.78 1.79 13.51
C ASP A 158 -10.15 2.02 12.87
N ASP A 159 -11.20 2.24 13.66
CA ASP A 159 -12.55 2.50 13.13
C ASP A 159 -12.96 3.96 13.29
N PHE A 160 -13.59 4.48 12.24
CA PHE A 160 -14.04 5.86 12.16
C PHE A 160 -15.52 5.90 11.79
N GLN A 161 -16.25 6.79 12.45
CA GLN A 161 -17.56 7.23 12.04
C GLN A 161 -17.40 8.42 11.09
N VAL A 162 -17.93 8.30 9.88
CA VAL A 162 -18.14 9.44 8.99
C VAL A 162 -19.43 10.13 9.43
N VAL A 163 -19.34 11.44 9.64
CA VAL A 163 -20.47 12.31 9.97
C VAL A 163 -20.45 13.54 9.07
N ASP A 164 -21.63 14.11 8.82
CA ASP A 164 -21.73 15.41 8.19
C ASP A 164 -21.14 16.50 9.10
N GLY A 165 -20.57 17.53 8.48
CA GLY A 165 -19.92 18.64 9.18
C GLY A 165 -18.41 18.59 9.01
N GLY A 166 -17.83 19.68 8.53
CA GLY A 166 -16.37 19.88 8.50
C GLY A 166 -15.80 20.32 9.85
N THR A 167 -14.48 20.13 10.04
CA THR A 167 -13.75 20.65 11.20
C THR A 167 -13.10 22.00 10.87
N ALA A 168 -13.12 22.96 11.81
CA ALA A 168 -12.32 24.18 11.66
C ALA A 168 -10.83 23.87 11.94
N ASN A 169 -9.95 24.31 11.03
CA ASN A 169 -8.47 24.23 11.07
C ASN A 169 -7.85 22.87 10.72
N GLY A 170 -7.32 22.76 9.49
CA GLY A 170 -6.49 21.63 9.00
C GLY A 170 -5.32 22.07 8.11
N GLY A 171 -4.77 23.25 8.40
CA GLY A 171 -3.65 23.84 7.65
C GLY A 171 -2.32 23.15 7.93
N MET A 172 -2.04 22.84 9.20
CA MET A 172 -0.81 22.15 9.61
C MET A 172 -0.76 20.71 9.10
N GLU A 173 -1.91 20.05 9.12
CA GLU A 173 -2.14 18.68 8.66
C GLU A 173 -1.93 18.58 7.15
N LEU A 174 -2.31 19.61 6.39
CA LEU A 174 -2.02 19.68 4.96
C LEU A 174 -0.51 19.73 4.70
N THR A 175 0.22 20.59 5.41
CA THR A 175 1.68 20.70 5.25
C THR A 175 2.37 19.38 5.64
N ARG A 176 1.95 18.76 6.74
CA ARG A 176 2.47 17.44 7.16
C ARG A 176 2.15 16.36 6.12
N LEU A 177 0.93 16.30 5.63
CA LEU A 177 0.53 15.35 4.59
C LEU A 177 1.36 15.53 3.31
N GLN A 178 1.61 16.76 2.87
CA GLN A 178 2.47 17.02 1.72
C GLN A 178 3.90 16.50 1.91
N ALA A 179 4.45 16.60 3.13
CA ALA A 179 5.76 16.03 3.43
C ALA A 179 5.74 14.50 3.38
N LEU A 180 4.73 13.86 3.98
CA LEU A 180 4.55 12.41 3.97
C LEU A 180 4.36 11.86 2.56
N LEU A 181 3.56 12.51 1.72
CA LEU A 181 3.37 12.12 0.32
C LEU A 181 4.69 12.21 -0.45
N ARG A 182 5.50 13.25 -0.23
CA ARG A 182 6.83 13.36 -0.86
C ARG A 182 7.77 12.24 -0.42
N GLU A 183 7.77 11.90 0.86
CA GLU A 183 8.56 10.80 1.41
C GLU A 183 8.13 9.45 0.81
N SER A 184 6.82 9.17 0.79
CA SER A 184 6.26 7.97 0.16
C SER A 184 6.64 7.88 -1.33
N GLN A 185 6.58 8.99 -2.07
CA GLN A 185 7.03 9.03 -3.47
C GLN A 185 8.55 8.85 -3.63
N ALA A 186 9.35 9.38 -2.71
CA ALA A 186 10.79 9.20 -2.72
C ALA A 186 11.16 7.74 -2.46
N TYR A 187 10.50 7.11 -1.48
CA TYR A 187 10.66 5.70 -1.19
C TYR A 187 10.21 4.84 -2.37
N ALA A 188 9.05 5.09 -2.98
CA ALA A 188 8.59 4.32 -4.12
C ALA A 188 9.59 4.36 -5.29
N LYS A 189 10.16 5.54 -5.58
CA LYS A 189 11.22 5.69 -6.58
C LYS A 189 12.50 4.95 -6.22
N PHE A 190 12.86 4.91 -4.94
CA PHE A 190 14.01 4.15 -4.45
C PHE A 190 13.74 2.64 -4.58
N TRP A 191 12.58 2.16 -4.12
CA TRP A 191 12.18 0.76 -4.20
C TRP A 191 12.15 0.25 -5.64
N LEU A 192 11.75 1.08 -6.60
CA LEU A 192 11.75 0.74 -8.03
C LEU A 192 13.16 0.61 -8.64
N LYS A 193 14.20 1.09 -7.96
CA LYS A 193 15.58 1.14 -8.47
C LYS A 193 16.59 0.34 -7.64
N GLN A 194 16.26 0.03 -6.38
CA GLN A 194 17.18 -0.68 -5.49
C GLN A 194 17.48 -2.08 -6.05
N GLY A 195 18.72 -2.54 -5.85
CA GLY A 195 19.10 -3.94 -6.03
C GLY A 195 18.42 -4.82 -4.98
N PHE A 196 18.09 -6.03 -5.38
CA PHE A 196 17.58 -7.09 -4.51
C PHE A 196 18.49 -8.28 -4.76
N ASP A 197 19.62 -8.28 -4.06
CA ASP A 197 20.74 -9.20 -4.25
C ASP A 197 20.86 -10.13 -3.04
#